data_AF-A0A534FJM1-F1
#
_entry.id   AF-A0A534FJM1-F1
#
_cell.length_a   1.000
_cell.length_b   1.000
_cell.length_c   1.000
_cell.angle_alpha   90.00
_cell.angle_beta   90.00
_cell.angle_gamma   90.00
#
_symmetry.space_group_name_H-M   'P 1'
#
loop_
_entity.id
_entity.type
_entity.pdbx_description
1 polymer ?
#
loop_
_entity_poly.entity_id
_entity_poly.type
_entity_poly.pdbx_seq_one_letter_code
_entity_poly.pdbx_strand_id
1 'polypeptide(L)'
;NPQSGNISDALKSQVLNNGRPAATQTTNVDSSIAGQYFAGAAYAGFSSPSYGTLTFGRHVTPLADGVGKYDPLGAANAFSLIGFSGTTAGGGVTEDRRLDQLLKYSGKFD
;
A
#
# COMPACT_ATOMS: atom_id res chain seq x y z
N ASN A 1 -10.24 -10.61 -6.07
CA ASN A 1 -10.22 -12.02 -6.55
C ASN A 1 -10.51 -12.00 -8.05
N PRO A 2 -9.56 -12.40 -8.91
CA PRO A 2 -9.71 -12.34 -10.37
C PRO A 2 -10.95 -13.07 -10.91
N GLN A 3 -11.39 -14.15 -10.26
CA GLN A 3 -12.57 -14.92 -10.67
C GLN A 3 -13.90 -14.23 -10.34
N SER A 4 -13.88 -13.27 -9.39
CA SER A 4 -15.10 -12.58 -8.92
C SER A 4 -15.31 -11.22 -9.56
N GLY A 5 -14.35 -10.71 -10.36
CA GLY A 5 -14.37 -9.33 -10.87
C GLY A 5 -14.21 -8.24 -9.81
N ASN A 6 -14.14 -8.59 -8.52
CA ASN A 6 -14.00 -7.63 -7.44
C ASN A 6 -12.56 -7.13 -7.33
N ILE A 7 -12.43 -5.80 -7.39
CA ILE A 7 -11.24 -5.06 -6.97
C ILE A 7 -11.00 -5.21 -5.47
N SER A 8 -9.75 -5.07 -5.05
CA SER A 8 -9.38 -5.16 -3.62
C SER A 8 -9.97 -3.97 -2.85
N ASP A 9 -10.63 -4.26 -1.74
CA ASP A 9 -11.31 -3.28 -0.89
C ASP A 9 -11.28 -3.73 0.58
N ALA A 10 -10.34 -3.16 1.34
CA ALA A 10 -10.14 -3.45 2.75
C ALA A 10 -11.25 -2.84 3.63
N LEU A 11 -11.77 -1.65 3.28
CA LEU A 11 -12.89 -1.04 4.01
C LEU A 11 -14.13 -1.94 3.94
N LYS A 12 -14.46 -2.45 2.75
CA LYS A 12 -15.55 -3.42 2.59
C LYS A 12 -15.31 -4.71 3.39
N SER A 13 -14.07 -5.19 3.42
CA SER A 13 -13.69 -6.37 4.21
C SER A 13 -13.93 -6.15 5.71
N GLN A 14 -13.54 -5.00 6.26
CA GLN A 14 -13.80 -4.63 7.66
C GLN A 14 -15.31 -4.52 7.94
N VAL A 15 -16.06 -3.84 7.08
CA VAL A 15 -17.52 -3.69 7.22
C VAL A 15 -18.24 -5.04 7.24
N LEU A 16 -17.85 -5.97 6.36
CA LEU A 16 -18.47 -7.31 6.30
C LEU A 16 -18.20 -8.16 7.53
N ASN A 17 -17.11 -7.91 8.26
CA ASN A 17 -16.73 -8.65 9.46
C ASN A 17 -17.11 -7.93 10.76
N ASN A 18 -17.50 -6.66 10.69
CA ASN A 18 -17.89 -5.88 11.85
C ASN A 18 -19.08 -6.52 12.59
N GLY A 19 -18.96 -6.62 13.92
CA GLY A 19 -19.97 -7.24 14.78
C GLY A 19 -20.06 -8.78 14.70
N ARG A 20 -19.25 -9.44 13.87
CA ARG A 20 -19.21 -10.91 13.79
C ARG A 20 -18.23 -11.47 14.83
N PRO A 21 -18.60 -12.53 15.58
CA PRO A 21 -17.65 -13.30 16.37
C PRO A 21 -16.50 -13.81 15.50
N ALA A 22 -15.28 -13.86 16.05
CA ALA A 22 -14.07 -14.25 15.32
C ALA A 22 -14.21 -15.57 14.54
N ALA A 23 -14.91 -16.55 15.10
CA ALA A 23 -15.16 -17.85 14.46
C ALA A 23 -16.03 -17.79 13.19
N THR A 24 -16.73 -16.67 12.96
CA THR A 24 -17.64 -16.45 11.82
C THR A 24 -17.17 -15.33 10.89
N GLN A 25 -16.01 -14.74 11.19
CA GLN A 25 -15.35 -13.81 10.29
C GLN A 25 -14.78 -14.56 9.09
N THR A 26 -14.79 -13.89 7.94
CA THR A 26 -14.20 -14.40 6.71
C THR A 26 -12.84 -13.74 6.50
N THR A 27 -12.55 -13.27 5.28
CA THR A 27 -11.36 -12.46 5.03
C THR A 27 -11.55 -11.10 5.69
N ASN A 28 -10.80 -10.86 6.77
CA ASN A 28 -10.77 -9.61 7.55
C ASN A 28 -9.41 -8.92 7.37
N VAL A 29 -9.25 -8.17 6.27
CA VAL A 29 -8.00 -7.54 5.88
C VAL A 29 -8.12 -6.03 6.07
N ASP A 30 -7.07 -5.44 6.63
CA ASP A 30 -6.91 -4.00 6.76
C ASP A 30 -5.82 -3.49 5.82
N SER A 31 -6.04 -2.32 5.21
CA SER A 31 -5.13 -1.72 4.23
C SER A 31 -5.61 -0.32 3.80
N SER A 32 -4.68 0.50 3.31
CA SER A 32 -5.00 1.72 2.55
C SER A 32 -5.55 1.48 1.13
N ILE A 33 -5.86 0.23 0.75
CA ILE A 33 -6.54 -0.12 -0.51
C ILE A 33 -8.05 -0.27 -0.24
N ALA A 34 -8.84 0.65 -0.77
CA ALA A 34 -10.25 0.86 -0.47
C ALA A 34 -11.13 0.87 -1.73
N GLY A 35 -10.91 -0.07 -2.66
CA GLY A 35 -11.74 -0.19 -3.86
C GLY A 35 -11.50 0.90 -4.93
N GLN A 36 -10.38 1.62 -4.87
CA GLN A 36 -10.02 2.55 -5.95
C GLN A 36 -9.44 1.82 -7.17
N TYR A 37 -9.70 2.37 -8.37
CA TYR A 37 -9.15 1.86 -9.64
C TYR A 37 -7.62 1.78 -9.63
N PHE A 38 -6.96 2.79 -9.07
CA PHE A 38 -5.50 2.81 -8.87
C PHE A 38 -5.14 2.52 -7.41
N ALA A 39 -5.25 1.25 -7.02
CA ALA A 39 -4.96 0.81 -5.64
C ALA A 39 -3.48 0.98 -5.24
N GLY A 40 -2.56 0.79 -6.20
CA GLY A 40 -1.12 0.84 -6.00
C GLY A 40 -0.57 2.27 -6.09
N ALA A 41 -0.05 2.64 -7.25
CA ALA A 41 0.53 3.96 -7.49
C ALA A 41 -0.32 4.75 -8.50
N ALA A 42 -0.54 6.03 -8.21
CA ALA A 42 -1.10 7.00 -9.16
C ALA A 42 -0.54 8.38 -8.84
N TYR A 43 0.63 8.68 -9.41
CA TYR A 43 1.33 9.94 -9.19
C TYR A 43 1.95 10.44 -10.49
N ALA A 44 2.18 11.75 -10.54
CA ALA A 44 2.94 12.39 -11.60
C ALA A 44 4.06 13.22 -10.96
N GLY A 45 5.07 13.62 -11.74
CA GLY A 45 6.19 14.36 -11.20
C GLY A 45 7.23 14.79 -12.23
N PHE A 46 8.26 15.44 -11.72
CA PHE A 46 9.42 15.90 -12.47
C PHE A 46 10.67 15.14 -12.02
N SER A 47 11.57 14.85 -12.96
CA SER A 47 12.84 14.18 -12.68
C SER A 47 13.98 14.93 -13.37
N SER A 48 15.09 15.11 -12.64
CA SER A 48 16.32 15.70 -13.14
C SER A 48 17.53 14.84 -12.72
N PRO A 49 18.50 14.58 -13.60
CA PRO A 49 19.75 13.92 -13.25
C PRO A 49 20.53 14.65 -12.14
N SER A 50 20.42 15.99 -12.05
CA SER A 50 21.18 16.81 -11.10
C SER A 50 20.44 17.12 -9.80
N TYR A 51 19.09 17.10 -9.82
CA TYR A 51 18.27 17.53 -8.68
C TYR A 51 17.34 16.45 -8.14
N GLY A 52 17.42 15.21 -8.64
CA GLY A 52 16.57 14.12 -8.21
C GLY A 52 15.15 14.17 -8.79
N THR A 53 14.22 13.50 -8.12
CA THR A 53 12.84 13.29 -8.58
C THR A 53 11.85 13.76 -7.53
N LEU A 54 10.87 14.56 -7.96
CA LEU A 54 9.77 15.05 -7.13
C LEU A 54 8.44 14.56 -7.72
N THR A 55 7.65 13.82 -6.94
CA THR A 55 6.35 13.28 -7.35
C THR A 55 5.24 13.73 -6.41
N PHE A 56 4.03 13.85 -6.95
CA PHE A 56 2.82 14.11 -6.19
C PHE A 56 1.68 13.18 -6.63
N GLY A 57 0.95 12.65 -5.65
CA GLY A 57 -0.22 11.81 -5.88
C GLY A 57 -0.30 10.66 -4.89
N ARG A 58 -0.86 9.54 -5.31
CA ARG A 58 -0.94 8.33 -4.50
C ARG A 58 0.36 7.54 -4.58
N HIS A 59 1.11 7.51 -3.49
CA HIS A 59 2.41 6.86 -3.44
C HIS A 59 2.61 6.12 -2.09
N VAL A 60 3.38 5.04 -2.09
CA VAL A 60 3.90 4.43 -0.86
C VAL A 60 4.84 5.39 -0.12
N THR A 61 4.87 5.31 1.21
CA THR A 61 5.70 6.19 2.04
C THR A 61 7.20 5.83 1.96
N PRO A 62 8.12 6.71 2.39
CA PRO A 62 9.55 6.40 2.44
C PRO A 62 9.88 5.18 3.31
N LEU A 63 9.13 4.98 4.40
CA LEU A 63 9.26 3.78 5.23
C LEU A 63 8.90 2.53 4.44
N ALA A 64 7.78 2.57 3.70
CA ALA A 64 7.37 1.46 2.86
C ALA A 64 8.36 1.16 1.73
N ASP A 65 8.99 2.18 1.13
CA ASP A 65 10.08 2.00 0.17
C ASP A 65 11.27 1.27 0.83
N GLY A 66 11.66 1.71 2.02
CA GLY A 66 12.75 1.12 2.79
C GLY A 66 12.50 -0.35 3.13
N VAL A 67 11.32 -0.66 3.70
CA VAL A 67 10.92 -2.04 4.04
C VAL A 67 10.83 -2.90 2.78
N GLY A 68 10.20 -2.39 1.71
CA GLY A 68 10.04 -3.11 0.45
C GLY A 68 11.36 -3.48 -0.22
N LYS A 69 12.42 -2.69 -0.04
CA LYS A 69 13.77 -3.00 -0.53
C LYS A 69 14.35 -4.29 0.08
N TYR A 70 13.95 -4.65 1.30
CA TYR A 70 14.41 -5.85 2.01
C TYR A 70 13.43 -7.02 1.90
N ASP A 71 12.34 -6.84 1.16
CA ASP A 71 11.40 -7.92 0.87
C ASP A 71 11.79 -8.62 -0.44
N PRO A 72 12.21 -9.89 -0.41
CA PRO A 72 12.64 -10.62 -1.61
C PRO A 72 11.52 -10.79 -2.65
N LEU A 73 10.26 -10.60 -2.25
CA LEU A 73 9.09 -10.68 -3.12
C LEU A 73 8.60 -9.29 -3.57
N GLY A 74 9.42 -8.26 -3.39
CA GLY A 74 9.18 -6.91 -3.92
C GLY A 74 7.93 -6.25 -3.35
N ALA A 75 7.53 -6.59 -2.12
CA ALA A 75 6.35 -6.06 -1.46
C ALA A 75 5.03 -6.35 -2.19
N ALA A 76 4.99 -7.44 -2.97
CA ALA A 76 3.80 -7.88 -3.69
C ALA A 76 2.63 -8.21 -2.75
N ASN A 77 1.49 -7.53 -2.92
CA ASN A 77 0.32 -7.70 -2.03
C ASN A 77 -0.23 -9.14 -1.99
N ALA A 78 -0.05 -9.95 -3.04
CA ALA A 78 -0.64 -11.29 -3.14
C ALA A 78 0.29 -12.43 -2.71
N PHE A 79 1.61 -12.22 -2.79
CA PHE A 79 2.60 -13.30 -2.61
C PHE A 79 3.63 -12.99 -1.53
N SER A 80 3.84 -11.72 -1.20
CA SER A 80 4.71 -11.35 -0.09
C SER A 80 3.94 -11.32 1.21
N LEU A 81 4.45 -11.96 2.26
CA LEU A 81 3.92 -11.82 3.61
C LEU A 81 4.08 -10.37 4.12
N ILE A 82 5.22 -9.73 3.84
CA ILE A 82 5.50 -8.34 4.23
C ILE A 82 4.63 -7.38 3.41
N GLY A 83 4.46 -7.65 2.11
CA GLY A 83 3.60 -6.90 1.21
C GLY A 83 2.12 -7.00 1.59
N PHE A 84 1.65 -8.21 1.88
CA PHE A 84 0.27 -8.51 2.28
C PHE A 84 -0.07 -7.90 3.65
N SER A 85 0.80 -8.09 4.66
CA SER A 85 0.57 -7.53 5.99
C SER A 85 0.58 -6.01 5.99
N GLY A 86 1.57 -5.39 5.33
CA GLY A 86 1.70 -3.94 5.28
C GLY A 86 2.05 -3.26 6.62
N THR A 87 1.90 -3.92 7.76
CA THR A 87 2.06 -3.36 9.11
C THR A 87 3.44 -2.76 9.33
N THR A 88 4.52 -3.48 9.00
CA THR A 88 5.89 -2.97 9.13
C THR A 88 6.13 -1.76 8.22
N ALA A 89 5.58 -1.80 7.00
CA ALA A 89 5.77 -0.74 6.00
C ALA A 89 5.00 0.54 6.32
N GLY A 90 3.94 0.46 7.12
CA GLY A 90 3.19 1.61 7.64
C GLY A 90 3.53 1.97 9.08
N GLY A 91 4.63 1.45 9.64
CA GLY A 91 5.10 1.85 10.97
C GLY A 91 4.18 1.37 12.12
N GLY A 92 3.47 0.25 11.92
CA GLY A 92 2.51 -0.29 12.88
C GLY A 92 1.05 -0.09 12.47
N VAL A 93 0.78 0.80 11.52
CA VAL A 93 -0.57 1.11 10.99
C VAL A 93 -0.59 0.72 9.52
N THR A 94 -1.46 -0.21 9.09
CA THR A 94 -1.38 -0.76 7.72
C THR A 94 -1.76 0.26 6.65
N GLU A 95 -2.60 1.21 7.03
CA GLU A 95 -3.11 2.29 6.21
C GLU A 95 -1.99 3.27 5.85
N ASP A 96 -1.07 3.55 6.78
CA ASP A 96 0.04 4.51 6.61
C ASP A 96 1.14 4.02 5.65
N ARG A 97 1.05 2.78 5.16
CA ARG A 97 1.95 2.25 4.12
C ARG A 97 1.91 3.10 2.85
N ARG A 98 0.76 3.70 2.53
CA ARG A 98 0.53 4.39 1.26
C ARG A 98 -0.55 5.44 1.41
N LEU A 99 -0.20 6.62 0.94
CA LEU A 99 -0.96 7.84 1.19
C LEU A 99 -1.40 8.43 -0.15
N ASP A 100 -2.57 9.05 -0.13
CA ASP A 100 -3.02 9.92 -1.20
C ASP A 100 -2.45 11.33 -1.00
N GLN A 101 -2.29 12.08 -2.10
CA GLN A 101 -1.78 13.45 -2.08
C GLN A 101 -0.40 13.57 -1.41
N LEU A 102 0.44 12.53 -1.51
CA LEU A 102 1.80 12.55 -0.99
C LEU A 102 2.72 13.30 -1.95
N LEU A 103 3.35 14.36 -1.46
CA LEU A 103 4.51 14.97 -2.11
C LEU A 103 5.76 14.20 -1.68
N LYS A 104 6.44 13.54 -2.60
CA LYS A 104 7.63 12.73 -2.33
C LYS A 104 8.82 13.19 -3.14
N TYR A 105 9.95 13.41 -2.46
CA TYR A 105 11.24 13.67 -3.07
C TYR A 105 12.16 12.45 -2.94
N SER A 106 12.90 12.14 -4.00
CA SER A 106 13.93 11.09 -4.03
C SER A 106 15.17 11.60 -4.75
N GLY A 107 16.32 11.52 -4.08
CA GLY A 107 17.62 11.91 -4.61
C GLY A 107 18.68 10.89 -4.24
N LYS A 108 19.76 10.85 -5.01
CA LYS A 108 20.99 10.14 -4.63
C LYS A 108 21.88 11.13 -3.91
N PHE A 109 22.40 10.72 -2.77
CA PHE A 109 23.36 11.48 -1.98
C PHE A 109 24.58 10.58 -1.85
N ASP A 110 25.71 11.03 -2.41
CA ASP A 110 27.00 10.34 -2.34
C ASP A 110 27.75 10.71 -1.06
#